data_AF-A0A803LG38-F1
#
_entry.id   AF-A0A803LG38-F1
#
_cell.length_a   1.000
_cell.length_b   1.000
_cell.length_c   1.000
_cell.angle_alpha   90.00
_cell.angle_beta   90.00
_cell.angle_gamma   90.00
#
_symmetry.space_group_name_H-M   'P 1'
#
loop_
_entity.id
_entity.type
_entity.pdbx_description
1 polymer ?
#
loop_
_entity_poly.entity_id
_entity_poly.type
_entity_poly.pdbx_seq_one_letter_code
_entity_poly.pdbx_strand_id
1 'polypeptide(L)'
;RSPAFSFFEKGVELDDSIKSTEPITSDLVIFATGYKGDQKLKDIFASSEFKDYMFGSSNKTLSLYRECIHPRIPQLGVIGFSESLANLYTSEIRCRWLFELLDGKFKLPSIEEMEKDVIEWEKFMKRYSGKYYRGSCLGALHIYYNDQLCIDMGFNPKRKDGYWAELFEPYGPMDYA
;
A
#
# COMPACT_ATOMS: atom_id res chain seq x y z
N ARG A 1 -3.03 4.13 -21.23
CA ARG A 1 -4.06 3.12 -21.53
C ARG A 1 -3.32 1.87 -22.01
N SER A 2 -3.68 0.68 -21.52
CA SER A 2 -3.21 -0.56 -22.16
C SER A 2 -3.79 -0.61 -23.58
N PRO A 3 -3.09 -1.22 -24.55
CA PRO A 3 -3.70 -1.54 -25.84
C PRO A 3 -5.01 -2.28 -25.58
N ALA A 4 -6.12 -1.84 -26.19
CA ALA A 4 -7.36 -2.55 -26.06
C ALA A 4 -7.29 -3.81 -26.92
N PHE A 5 -8.07 -4.81 -26.53
CA PHE A 5 -8.22 -6.05 -27.29
C PHE A 5 -9.70 -6.40 -27.36
N SER A 6 -10.09 -7.03 -28.46
CA SER A 6 -11.43 -7.57 -28.69
C SER A 6 -11.38 -9.09 -28.73
N PHE A 7 -12.50 -9.73 -28.42
CA PHE A 7 -12.65 -11.17 -28.62
C PHE A 7 -13.32 -11.44 -29.96
N PHE A 8 -12.86 -12.49 -30.64
CA PHE A 8 -13.56 -13.08 -31.77
C PHE A 8 -13.73 -14.58 -31.53
N GLU A 9 -14.52 -15.26 -32.37
CA GLU A 9 -14.95 -16.65 -32.13
C GLU A 9 -13.81 -17.62 -31.83
N LYS A 10 -12.62 -17.41 -32.41
CA LYS A 10 -11.47 -18.31 -32.25
C LYS A 10 -10.33 -17.71 -31.43
N GLY A 11 -10.50 -16.57 -30.78
CA GLY A 11 -9.44 -15.98 -29.96
C GLY A 11 -9.56 -14.48 -29.70
N VAL A 12 -8.42 -13.79 -29.76
CA VAL A 12 -8.27 -12.38 -29.38
C VAL A 12 -7.66 -11.57 -30.51
N GLU A 13 -8.19 -10.39 -30.76
CA GLU A 13 -7.66 -9.39 -31.68
C GLU A 13 -7.08 -8.24 -30.86
N LEU A 14 -5.85 -7.82 -31.20
CA LEU A 14 -5.13 -6.75 -30.50
C LEU A 14 -5.29 -5.45 -31.29
N ASP A 15 -5.53 -4.33 -30.61
CA ASP A 15 -5.56 -3.01 -31.27
C ASP A 15 -4.26 -2.71 -32.03
N ASP A 16 -4.40 -2.05 -33.20
CA ASP A 16 -3.38 -1.65 -34.18
C ASP A 16 -2.11 -0.96 -33.65
N SER A 17 -2.09 -0.57 -32.37
CA SER A 17 -0.91 -0.04 -31.68
C SER A 17 0.19 -1.08 -31.44
N ILE A 18 -0.12 -2.37 -31.55
CA ILE A 18 0.83 -3.48 -31.53
C ILE A 18 1.03 -3.92 -32.99
N LYS A 19 2.27 -3.98 -33.48
CA LYS A 19 2.65 -4.28 -34.89
C LYS A 19 2.25 -5.68 -35.41
N SER A 20 1.33 -6.37 -34.74
CA SER A 20 0.76 -7.66 -35.14
C SER A 20 -0.67 -7.41 -35.60
N THR A 21 -0.86 -7.24 -36.90
CA THR A 21 -2.18 -7.06 -37.53
C THR A 21 -2.99 -8.36 -37.62
N GLU A 22 -2.41 -9.50 -37.22
CA GLU A 22 -3.10 -10.81 -37.29
C GLU A 22 -3.74 -11.18 -35.95
N PRO A 23 -5.03 -11.60 -35.96
CA PRO A 23 -5.71 -12.10 -34.77
C PRO A 23 -5.01 -13.32 -34.17
N ILE A 24 -4.94 -13.39 -32.84
CA ILE A 24 -4.34 -14.51 -32.12
C ILE A 24 -5.40 -15.57 -31.87
N THR A 25 -5.25 -16.73 -32.51
CA THR A 25 -6.14 -17.88 -32.27
C THR A 25 -5.82 -18.48 -30.90
N SER A 26 -6.81 -18.70 -30.04
CA SER A 26 -6.62 -19.16 -28.65
C SER A 26 -7.78 -20.04 -28.19
N ASP A 27 -7.48 -21.20 -27.60
CA ASP A 27 -8.48 -22.06 -26.96
C ASP A 27 -8.85 -21.59 -25.54
N LEU A 28 -7.94 -20.85 -24.87
CA LEU A 28 -8.11 -20.34 -23.51
C LEU A 28 -7.46 -18.95 -23.37
N VAL A 29 -8.16 -18.04 -22.69
CA VAL A 29 -7.65 -16.72 -22.34
C VAL A 29 -7.69 -16.54 -20.81
N ILE A 30 -6.53 -16.27 -20.21
CA ILE A 30 -6.38 -16.10 -18.76
C ILE A 30 -6.20 -14.62 -18.43
N PHE A 31 -7.15 -14.03 -17.70
CA PHE A 31 -7.07 -12.64 -17.24
C PHE A 31 -6.24 -12.53 -15.96
N ALA A 32 -4.93 -12.36 -16.11
CA ALA A 32 -4.01 -12.05 -15.01
C ALA A 32 -3.93 -10.54 -14.72
N THR A 33 -5.08 -9.85 -14.66
CA THR A 33 -5.18 -8.38 -14.58
C THR A 33 -5.17 -7.81 -13.16
N GLY A 34 -4.89 -8.65 -12.15
CA GLY A 34 -4.81 -8.27 -10.75
C GLY A 34 -6.17 -8.29 -10.02
N TYR A 35 -6.22 -7.62 -8.86
CA TYR A 35 -7.37 -7.62 -7.95
C TYR A 35 -7.84 -6.20 -7.64
N LYS A 36 -9.13 -6.04 -7.30
CA LYS A 36 -9.73 -4.78 -6.84
C LYS A 36 -9.79 -4.75 -5.30
N GLY A 37 -8.62 -4.65 -4.66
CA GLY A 37 -8.51 -4.68 -3.19
C GLY A 37 -9.24 -3.52 -2.52
N ASP A 38 -9.22 -2.34 -3.15
CA ASP A 38 -9.96 -1.14 -2.75
C ASP A 38 -11.46 -1.39 -2.68
N GLN A 39 -12.06 -1.96 -3.73
CA GLN A 39 -13.49 -2.29 -3.75
C GLN A 39 -13.84 -3.30 -2.67
N LYS A 40 -13.01 -4.34 -2.48
CA LYS A 40 -13.21 -5.33 -1.41
C LYS A 40 -13.21 -4.68 -0.03
N LEU A 41 -12.26 -3.77 0.24
CA LEU A 41 -12.21 -3.05 1.51
C LEU A 41 -13.42 -2.11 1.67
N LYS A 42 -13.88 -1.47 0.58
CA LYS A 42 -15.07 -0.61 0.58
C LYS A 42 -16.33 -1.36 0.96
N ASP A 43 -16.48 -2.58 0.46
CA ASP A 43 -17.68 -3.40 0.67
C ASP A 43 -17.78 -3.97 2.10
N ILE A 44 -16.69 -3.97 2.87
CA ILE A 44 -16.70 -4.36 4.29
C ILE A 44 -17.49 -3.37 5.14
N PHE A 45 -17.45 -2.08 4.80
CA PHE A 45 -18.14 -1.06 5.59
C PHE A 45 -19.65 -1.10 5.35
N ALA A 46 -20.45 -1.00 6.41
CA ALA A 46 -21.89 -0.82 6.29
C ALA A 46 -22.25 0.66 6.08
N SER A 47 -21.57 1.57 6.79
CA SER A 47 -21.79 3.03 6.74
C SER A 47 -21.33 3.62 5.40
N SER A 48 -22.18 4.44 4.79
CA SER A 48 -21.86 5.28 3.63
C SER A 48 -20.77 6.29 3.96
N GLU A 49 -20.83 6.88 5.14
CA GLU A 49 -19.93 7.94 5.59
C GLU A 49 -18.50 7.41 5.72
N PHE A 50 -18.32 6.21 6.30
CA PHE A 50 -17.01 5.57 6.42
C PHE A 50 -16.46 5.12 5.07
N LYS A 51 -17.31 4.70 4.13
CA LYS A 51 -16.89 4.46 2.74
C LYS A 51 -16.38 5.75 2.10
N ASP A 52 -17.09 6.86 2.30
CA ASP A 52 -16.70 8.14 1.71
C ASP A 52 -15.41 8.69 2.33
N TYR A 53 -15.20 8.49 3.64
CA TYR A 53 -13.94 8.83 4.30
C TYR A 53 -12.76 8.01 3.77
N MET A 54 -12.89 6.69 3.69
CA MET A 54 -11.80 5.81 3.27
C MET A 54 -11.42 5.96 1.80
N PHE A 55 -12.43 6.10 0.92
CA PHE A 55 -12.24 5.99 -0.52
C PHE A 55 -12.36 7.32 -1.26
N GLY A 56 -12.90 8.37 -0.62
CA GLY A 56 -13.03 9.71 -1.19
C GLY A 56 -13.61 9.73 -2.61
N SER A 57 -13.19 10.72 -3.40
CA SER A 57 -13.42 10.73 -4.85
C SER A 57 -12.43 9.80 -5.57
N SER A 58 -12.83 9.27 -6.73
CA SER A 58 -12.22 8.17 -7.49
C SER A 58 -10.74 8.28 -7.89
N ASN A 59 -10.02 9.32 -7.47
CA ASN A 59 -8.62 9.62 -7.80
C ASN A 59 -7.67 9.74 -6.59
N LYS A 60 -8.12 9.36 -5.39
CA LYS A 60 -7.29 9.36 -4.18
C LYS A 60 -6.85 7.96 -3.79
N THR A 61 -5.65 7.85 -3.22
CA THR A 61 -5.23 6.64 -2.49
C THR A 61 -6.01 6.52 -1.18
N LEU A 62 -6.05 5.32 -0.61
CA LEU A 62 -6.62 5.12 0.73
C LEU A 62 -5.90 6.01 1.74
N SER A 63 -6.68 6.76 2.51
CA SER A 63 -6.17 7.78 3.43
C SER A 63 -5.83 7.17 4.80
N LEU A 64 -4.79 6.32 4.83
CA LEU A 64 -4.35 5.62 6.03
C LEU A 64 -3.03 6.21 6.55
N TYR A 65 -3.07 6.81 7.73
CA TYR A 65 -1.87 7.20 8.47
C TYR A 65 -1.06 5.96 8.81
N ARG A 66 0.24 6.01 8.51
CA ARG A 66 1.17 4.87 8.57
C ARG A 66 0.68 3.64 7.82
N GLU A 67 -0.20 3.79 6.83
CA GLU A 67 -0.86 2.69 6.13
C GLU A 67 -1.66 1.73 7.06
N CYS A 68 -2.03 2.19 8.26
CA CYS A 68 -2.68 1.39 9.31
C CYS A 68 -3.99 2.00 9.83
N ILE A 69 -4.02 3.32 10.10
CA ILE A 69 -5.15 3.97 10.80
C ILE A 69 -5.78 5.04 9.91
N HIS A 70 -7.10 5.07 9.83
CA HIS A 70 -7.80 6.18 9.20
C HIS A 70 -8.00 7.33 10.22
N PRO A 71 -7.59 8.58 9.93
CA PRO A 71 -7.61 9.68 10.91
C PRO A 71 -8.98 9.99 11.52
N ARG A 72 -10.06 9.74 10.76
CA ARG A 72 -11.46 10.07 11.17
C ARG A 72 -12.35 8.87 11.47
N ILE A 73 -11.88 7.64 11.29
CA ILE A 73 -12.69 6.45 11.61
C ILE A 73 -12.18 5.89 12.92
N PRO A 74 -12.92 6.06 14.03
CA PRO A 74 -12.48 5.59 15.33
C PRO A 74 -12.49 4.07 15.40
N GLN A 75 -11.64 3.49 16.24
CA GLN A 75 -11.63 2.07 16.59
C GLN A 75 -11.48 1.11 15.39
N LEU A 76 -10.72 1.55 14.37
CA LEU A 76 -10.41 0.75 13.19
C LEU A 76 -8.91 0.75 12.92
N GLY A 77 -8.34 -0.44 12.81
CA GLY A 77 -7.01 -0.67 12.24
C GLY A 77 -7.10 -1.53 10.98
N VAL A 78 -6.33 -1.18 9.95
CA VAL A 78 -6.23 -1.90 8.69
C VAL A 78 -4.81 -2.43 8.57
N ILE A 79 -4.63 -3.74 8.46
CA ILE A 79 -3.31 -4.36 8.31
C ILE A 79 -3.31 -5.18 7.01
N GLY A 80 -2.22 -5.05 6.24
CA GLY A 80 -2.00 -5.85 5.03
C GLY A 80 -2.73 -5.35 3.79
N PHE A 81 -3.30 -4.13 3.81
CA PHE A 81 -3.84 -3.51 2.60
C PHE A 81 -2.72 -3.03 1.67
N SER A 82 -1.71 -2.35 2.22
CA SER A 82 -0.52 -1.91 1.47
C SER A 82 0.53 -3.00 1.45
N GLU A 83 1.12 -3.16 0.26
CA GLU A 83 2.11 -4.19 -0.02
C GLU A 83 3.53 -3.65 0.18
N SER A 84 4.49 -4.57 0.26
CA SER A 84 5.93 -4.35 0.38
C SER A 84 6.67 -5.41 -0.42
N LEU A 85 7.99 -5.29 -0.57
CA LEU A 85 8.84 -6.33 -1.15
C LEU A 85 8.74 -7.66 -0.38
N ALA A 86 8.55 -7.60 0.95
CA ALA A 86 8.12 -8.76 1.71
C ALA A 86 7.04 -8.37 2.75
N ASN A 87 5.85 -8.94 2.56
CA ASN A 87 4.65 -8.55 3.30
C ASN A 87 4.61 -9.09 4.73
N LEU A 88 5.27 -10.23 5.00
CA LEU A 88 5.18 -10.91 6.29
C LEU A 88 5.77 -10.05 7.41
N TYR A 89 7.04 -9.69 7.31
CA TYR A 89 7.71 -8.88 8.33
C TYR A 89 7.18 -7.44 8.39
N THR A 90 6.74 -6.87 7.26
CA THR A 90 6.05 -5.56 7.26
C THR A 90 4.74 -5.65 8.05
N SER A 91 3.97 -6.72 7.88
CA SER A 91 2.73 -6.94 8.65
C SER A 91 3.03 -7.17 10.13
N GLU A 92 4.11 -7.87 10.45
CA GLU A 92 4.54 -8.13 11.82
C GLU A 92 4.81 -6.83 12.60
N ILE A 93 5.66 -5.94 12.08
CA ILE A 93 5.94 -4.66 12.73
C ILE A 93 4.70 -3.75 12.80
N ARG A 94 3.81 -3.80 11.80
CA ARG A 94 2.54 -3.05 11.84
C ARG A 94 1.60 -3.58 12.92
N CYS A 95 1.50 -4.90 13.07
CA CYS A 95 0.75 -5.51 14.16
C CYS A 95 1.31 -5.11 15.52
N ARG A 96 2.63 -5.08 15.67
CA ARG A 96 3.30 -4.61 16.89
C ARG A 96 3.02 -3.13 17.13
N TRP A 97 3.18 -2.27 16.14
CA TRP A 97 2.84 -0.83 16.21
C TRP A 97 1.39 -0.60 16.62
N LEU A 98 0.44 -1.34 16.04
CA LEU A 98 -0.97 -1.26 16.42
C LEU A 98 -1.20 -1.75 17.86
N PHE A 99 -0.52 -2.81 18.29
CA PHE A 99 -0.62 -3.30 19.66
C PHE A 99 -0.09 -2.29 20.68
N GLU A 100 1.09 -1.73 20.46
CA GLU A 100 1.69 -0.70 21.34
C GLU A 100 0.79 0.55 21.40
N LEU A 101 0.11 0.91 20.30
CA LEU A 101 -0.90 1.98 20.29
C LEU A 101 -2.10 1.63 21.19
N LEU A 102 -2.64 0.41 21.05
CA LEU A 102 -3.79 -0.05 21.82
C LEU A 102 -3.46 -0.22 23.32
N ASP A 103 -2.21 -0.58 23.65
CA ASP A 103 -1.68 -0.64 25.02
C ASP A 103 -1.34 0.76 25.58
N GLY A 104 -1.54 1.82 24.78
CA GLY A 104 -1.35 3.21 25.21
C GLY A 104 0.11 3.61 25.41
N LYS A 105 1.05 2.86 24.84
CA LYS A 105 2.51 3.08 24.97
C LYS A 105 2.96 4.34 24.24
N PHE A 106 2.26 4.68 23.18
CA PHE A 106 2.34 5.97 22.51
C PHE A 106 0.93 6.45 22.13
N LYS A 107 0.83 7.69 21.66
CA LYS A 107 -0.42 8.29 21.19
C LYS A 107 -0.26 8.69 19.74
N LEU A 108 -1.34 8.55 18.98
CA LEU A 108 -1.42 9.15 17.66
C LEU A 108 -1.30 10.68 17.76
N PRO A 109 -0.72 11.33 16.75
CA PRO A 109 -0.76 12.78 16.63
C PRO A 109 -2.20 13.25 16.38
N SER A 110 -2.41 14.56 16.29
CA SER A 110 -3.73 15.12 15.98
C SER A 110 -4.25 14.66 14.62
N ILE A 111 -5.56 14.70 14.42
CA ILE A 111 -6.19 14.37 13.14
C ILE A 111 -5.60 15.22 12.01
N GLU A 112 -5.36 16.51 12.27
CA GLU A 112 -4.78 17.45 11.30
C GLU A 112 -3.36 17.04 10.88
N GLU A 113 -2.53 16.61 11.83
CA GLU A 113 -1.17 16.12 11.56
C GLU A 113 -1.19 14.81 10.77
N MET A 114 -2.06 13.87 11.14
CA MET A 114 -2.22 12.62 10.39
C MET A 114 -2.68 12.87 8.95
N GLU A 115 -3.65 13.77 8.74
CA GLU A 115 -4.12 14.14 7.41
C GLU A 115 -3.02 14.80 6.56
N LYS A 116 -2.19 15.64 7.18
CA LYS A 116 -1.04 16.26 6.52
C LYS A 116 -0.02 15.21 6.07
N ASP A 117 0.31 14.25 6.93
CA ASP A 117 1.22 13.12 6.62
C ASP A 117 0.66 12.28 5.46
N VAL A 118 -0.63 11.94 5.49
CA VAL A 118 -1.30 11.19 4.41
C VAL A 118 -1.24 11.95 3.07
N ILE A 119 -1.46 13.27 3.07
CA ILE A 119 -1.39 14.08 1.84
C ILE A 119 0.04 14.14 1.29
N GLU A 120 1.04 14.27 2.17
CA GLU A 120 2.44 14.26 1.77
C GLU A 120 2.85 12.91 1.18
N TRP A 121 2.42 11.83 1.83
CA TRP A 121 2.60 10.46 1.37
C TRP A 121 1.94 10.21 0.01
N GLU A 122 0.71 10.67 -0.19
CA GLU A 122 0.00 10.56 -1.47
C GLU A 122 0.74 11.32 -2.59
N LYS A 123 1.25 12.52 -2.32
CA LYS A 123 2.06 13.29 -3.28
C LYS A 123 3.33 12.55 -3.66
N PHE A 124 4.03 11.96 -2.68
CA PHE A 124 5.20 11.13 -2.92
C PHE A 124 4.84 9.94 -3.82
N MET A 125 3.81 9.17 -3.46
CA MET A 125 3.41 7.98 -4.22
C MET A 125 3.00 8.32 -5.65
N LYS A 126 2.25 9.40 -5.86
CA LYS A 126 1.87 9.87 -7.21
C LYS A 126 3.08 10.27 -8.04
N ARG A 127 4.09 10.90 -7.43
CA ARG A 127 5.31 11.33 -8.12
C ARG A 127 6.17 10.15 -8.57
N TYR A 128 6.32 9.12 -7.73
CA TYR A 128 7.30 8.06 -7.96
C TYR A 128 6.71 6.74 -8.46
N SER A 129 5.42 6.45 -8.20
CA SER A 129 4.77 5.20 -8.62
C SER A 129 4.01 5.29 -9.95
N GLY A 130 3.94 6.49 -10.55
CA GLY A 130 3.29 6.72 -11.84
C GLY A 130 1.86 6.19 -11.88
N LYS A 131 1.55 5.33 -12.85
CA LYS A 131 0.21 4.71 -13.01
C LYS A 131 -0.13 3.63 -11.97
N TYR A 132 0.85 3.16 -11.19
CA TYR A 132 0.68 2.09 -10.20
C TYR A 132 0.50 2.61 -8.77
N TYR A 133 0.38 3.93 -8.58
CA TYR A 133 0.26 4.55 -7.26
C TYR A 133 -0.89 4.01 -6.39
N ARG A 134 -1.91 3.39 -7.00
CA ARG A 134 -3.03 2.77 -6.28
C ARG A 134 -2.69 1.43 -5.63
N GLY A 135 -1.61 0.78 -6.03
CA GLY A 135 -1.18 -0.49 -5.44
C GLY A 135 -0.55 -0.35 -4.05
N SER A 136 -0.40 0.88 -3.53
CA SER A 136 0.17 1.18 -2.21
C SER A 136 1.41 0.34 -1.87
N CYS A 137 2.32 0.13 -2.83
CA CYS A 137 3.52 -0.66 -2.61
C CYS A 137 4.63 0.19 -1.97
N LEU A 138 5.00 -0.16 -0.75
CA LEU A 138 6.05 0.50 0.04
C LEU A 138 7.46 -0.03 -0.26
N GLY A 139 7.60 -0.91 -1.25
CA GLY A 139 8.81 -1.70 -1.45
C GLY A 139 10.11 -0.89 -1.56
N ALA A 140 10.07 0.26 -2.24
CA ALA A 140 11.23 1.13 -2.41
C ALA A 140 11.63 1.94 -1.17
N LEU A 141 10.73 2.06 -0.18
CA LEU A 141 10.93 2.84 1.04
C LEU A 141 10.81 1.97 2.30
N HIS A 142 11.04 0.68 2.16
CA HIS A 142 10.72 -0.27 3.20
C HIS A 142 11.42 0.00 4.53
N ILE A 143 12.73 0.29 4.49
CA ILE A 143 13.54 0.66 5.67
C ILE A 143 12.98 1.92 6.32
N TYR A 144 12.87 3.01 5.54
CA TYR A 144 12.35 4.29 6.02
C TYR A 144 10.97 4.15 6.67
N TYR A 145 10.05 3.42 6.05
CA TYR A 145 8.70 3.22 6.56
C TYR A 145 8.72 2.49 7.91
N ASN A 146 9.46 1.39 8.02
CA ASN A 146 9.58 0.67 9.28
C ASN A 146 10.23 1.52 10.38
N ASP A 147 11.22 2.34 10.02
CA ASP A 147 11.86 3.27 10.96
C ASP A 147 10.87 4.28 11.52
N GLN A 148 9.91 4.77 10.71
CA GLN A 148 8.84 5.63 11.22
C GLN A 148 7.98 4.93 12.27
N LEU A 149 7.65 3.65 12.07
CA LEU A 149 6.91 2.87 13.08
C LEU A 149 7.74 2.70 14.36
N CYS A 150 9.05 2.44 14.23
CA CYS A 150 9.95 2.39 15.39
C CYS A 150 9.98 3.72 16.14
N ILE A 151 10.09 4.85 15.44
CA ILE A 151 10.11 6.19 16.03
C ILE A 151 8.81 6.45 16.80
N ASP A 152 7.65 6.15 16.20
CA ASP A 152 6.35 6.33 16.85
C ASP A 152 6.26 5.52 18.16
N MET A 153 6.77 4.28 18.17
CA MET A 153 6.83 3.40 19.35
C MET A 153 7.95 3.78 20.35
N GLY A 154 8.81 4.75 20.03
CA GLY A 154 9.99 5.09 20.84
C GLY A 154 11.13 4.06 20.78
N PHE A 155 11.13 3.18 19.79
CA PHE A 155 12.22 2.24 19.54
C PHE A 155 13.35 2.89 18.75
N ASN A 156 14.56 2.36 18.87
CA ASN A 156 15.67 2.76 18.00
C ASN A 156 15.37 2.35 16.55
N PRO A 157 15.31 3.30 15.58
CA PRO A 157 15.12 2.98 14.17
C PRO A 157 16.40 2.42 13.52
N LYS A 158 17.59 2.69 14.06
CA LYS A 158 18.84 2.09 13.58
C LYS A 158 18.98 0.69 14.14
N ARG A 159 18.71 -0.31 13.31
CA ARG A 159 18.55 -1.70 13.75
C ARG A 159 19.82 -2.53 13.64
N LYS A 160 20.90 -1.95 13.11
CA LYS A 160 22.20 -2.62 13.00
C LYS A 160 23.15 -2.20 14.12
N ASP A 161 24.03 -3.12 14.48
CA ASP A 161 25.06 -2.88 15.46
C ASP A 161 26.25 -2.12 14.85
N GLY A 162 26.26 -0.81 15.09
CA GLY A 162 27.36 0.07 14.72
C GLY A 162 27.17 0.81 13.40
N TYR A 163 27.96 1.88 13.24
CA TYR A 163 27.81 2.85 12.15
C TYR A 163 27.99 2.24 10.75
N TRP A 164 28.98 1.36 10.59
CA TRP A 164 29.28 0.76 9.29
C TRP A 164 28.24 -0.29 8.88
N ALA A 165 27.74 -1.08 9.83
CA ALA A 165 26.69 -2.06 9.57
C ALA A 165 25.40 -1.35 9.13
N GLU A 166 25.04 -0.26 9.82
CA GLU A 166 23.86 0.56 9.50
C GLU A 166 23.89 1.15 8.07
N LEU A 167 25.09 1.43 7.53
CA LEU A 167 25.26 2.00 6.20
C LEU A 167 25.35 0.97 5.07
N PHE A 168 25.94 -0.20 5.35
CA PHE A 168 26.37 -1.13 4.31
C PHE A 168 25.72 -2.51 4.38
N GLU A 169 25.18 -2.93 5.52
CA GLU A 169 24.51 -4.22 5.63
C GLU A 169 23.06 -4.14 5.15
N PRO A 170 22.55 -5.20 4.49
CA PRO A 170 21.17 -5.24 4.09
C PRO A 170 20.26 -5.34 5.32
N TYR A 171 19.20 -4.56 5.28
CA TYR A 171 18.07 -4.67 6.20
C TYR A 171 17.20 -5.88 5.84
N GLY A 172 16.80 -6.64 6.85
CA GLY A 172 15.98 -7.83 6.72
C GLY A 172 14.98 -8.00 7.87
N PRO A 173 14.16 -9.06 7.82
CA PRO A 173 13.11 -9.31 8.81
C PRO A 173 13.59 -9.32 10.26
N MET A 174 14.76 -9.92 10.53
CA MET A 174 15.30 -10.06 11.89
C MET A 174 15.70 -8.73 12.53
N ASP A 175 15.93 -7.69 11.73
CA ASP A 175 16.33 -6.38 12.26
C ASP A 175 15.16 -5.69 12.98
N TYR A 176 13.92 -5.99 12.59
CA TYR A 176 12.71 -5.36 13.13
C TYR A 176 11.87 -6.29 14.03
N ALA A 177 12.36 -7.49 14.32
CA ALA A 177 11.72 -8.43 15.24
C ALA A 177 11.66 -7.91 16.69
#